data_AF-A0A959TV39-F1
#
_entry.id   AF-A0A959TV39-F1
#
_cell.length_a   1.000
_cell.length_b   1.000
_cell.length_c   1.000
_cell.angle_alpha   90.00
_cell.angle_beta   90.00
_cell.angle_gamma   90.00
#
_symmetry.space_group_name_H-M   'P 1'
#
loop_
_entity.id
_entity.type
_entity.pdbx_description
1 polymer ?
#
loop_
_entity_poly.entity_id
_entity_poly.type
_entity_poly.pdbx_seq_one_letter_code
_entity_poly.pdbx_strand_id
1 'polypeptide(L)'
;MLGPIFSFSAGGAGGVFAPALSTGATIGGYIGQFFSPTRGEYNVLVLAGMTAFLTGVTRSPFTSAILVLEMTDRHSAIFQLMYAASFGYLIAYAIDRKSYYEHVKERLVRSVNDTPNRRTTLRRERSDGPESSS
;
A
#
# COMPACT_ATOMS: atom_id res chain seq x y z
N MET A 1 -12.51 -9.88 -2.66
CA MET A 1 -12.05 -8.55 -3.10
C MET A 1 -12.60 -7.38 -2.27
N LEU A 2 -13.75 -7.50 -1.56
CA LEU A 2 -14.28 -6.40 -0.74
C LEU A 2 -13.60 -6.20 0.63
N GLY A 3 -13.10 -7.27 1.25
CA GLY A 3 -12.43 -7.22 2.57
C GLY A 3 -11.28 -6.20 2.69
N PRO A 4 -10.35 -6.11 1.72
CA PRO A 4 -9.26 -5.13 1.71
C PRO A 4 -9.70 -3.67 1.86
N ILE A 5 -10.83 -3.31 1.24
CA ILE A 5 -11.39 -1.95 1.27
C ILE A 5 -11.82 -1.60 2.70
N PHE A 6 -12.48 -2.53 3.38
CA PHE A 6 -12.90 -2.37 4.78
C PHE A 6 -11.73 -2.40 5.75
N SER A 7 -10.76 -3.31 5.56
CA SER A 7 -9.58 -3.38 6.43
C SER A 7 -8.71 -2.12 6.33
N PHE A 8 -8.57 -1.52 5.15
CA PHE A 8 -7.84 -0.26 4.99
C PHE A 8 -8.55 0.90 5.71
N SER A 9 -9.88 0.92 5.71
CA SER A 9 -10.68 1.93 6.43
C SER A 9 -10.64 1.79 7.96
N ALA A 10 -10.31 0.60 8.48
CA ALA A 10 -10.36 0.28 9.91
C ALA A 10 -9.14 0.78 10.71
N GLY A 11 -8.11 1.35 10.08
CA GLY A 11 -7.00 2.00 10.78
C GLY A 11 -6.13 1.09 11.68
N GLY A 12 -6.24 -0.23 11.53
CA GLY A 12 -5.45 -1.19 12.31
C GLY A 12 -3.95 -1.13 12.00
N ALA A 13 -3.13 -1.50 12.98
CA ALA A 13 -1.66 -1.42 12.96
C ALA A 13 -0.94 -2.16 11.81
N GLY A 14 -1.65 -2.88 10.93
CA GLY A 14 -1.12 -3.57 9.75
C GLY A 14 -1.13 -2.77 8.44
N GLY A 15 -1.80 -1.60 8.39
CA GLY A 15 -1.79 -0.70 7.21
C GLY A 15 -2.22 -1.35 5.88
N VAL A 16 -1.71 -0.83 4.75
CA VAL A 16 -1.94 -1.38 3.39
C VAL A 16 -1.32 -2.76 3.14
N PHE A 17 -0.50 -3.30 4.06
CA PHE A 17 0.32 -4.49 3.81
C PHE A 17 -0.51 -5.77 3.69
N ALA A 18 -1.30 -6.11 4.71
CA ALA A 18 -2.15 -7.30 4.71
C ALA A 18 -3.14 -7.35 3.52
N PRO A 19 -3.88 -6.26 3.20
CA PRO A 19 -4.75 -6.23 2.02
C PRO A 19 -3.97 -6.37 0.71
N ALA A 20 -2.78 -5.80 0.61
CA ALA A 20 -1.92 -5.96 -0.56
C ALA A 20 -1.47 -7.42 -0.76
N LEU A 21 -1.04 -8.08 0.32
CA LEU A 21 -0.63 -9.49 0.28
C LEU A 21 -1.79 -10.41 -0.12
N SER A 22 -2.97 -10.26 0.49
CA SER A 22 -4.15 -11.05 0.14
C SER A 22 -4.57 -10.87 -1.31
N THR A 23 -4.52 -9.63 -1.81
CA THR A 23 -4.84 -9.30 -3.20
C THR A 23 -3.84 -9.93 -4.16
N GLY A 24 -2.54 -9.77 -3.88
CA GLY A 24 -1.46 -10.39 -4.67
C GLY A 24 -1.52 -11.91 -4.68
N ALA A 25 -1.80 -12.55 -3.53
CA ALA A 25 -1.98 -13.99 -3.42
C ALA A 25 -3.13 -14.49 -4.30
N THR A 26 -4.25 -13.76 -4.28
CA THR A 26 -5.42 -14.08 -5.09
C THR A 26 -5.09 -14.01 -6.58
N ILE A 27 -4.43 -12.93 -7.02
CA ILE A 27 -4.00 -12.77 -8.41
C ILE A 27 -3.02 -13.89 -8.82
N GLY A 28 -2.00 -14.15 -8.01
CA GLY A 28 -1.03 -15.21 -8.27
C GLY A 28 -1.66 -16.61 -8.31
N GLY A 29 -2.65 -16.87 -7.46
CA GLY A 29 -3.42 -18.11 -7.46
C GLY A 29 -4.28 -18.27 -8.72
N TYR A 30 -4.97 -17.21 -9.16
CA TYR A 30 -5.72 -17.24 -10.43
C TYR A 30 -4.81 -17.48 -11.62
N ILE A 31 -3.65 -16.80 -11.69
CA ILE A 31 -2.66 -17.03 -12.76
C ILE A 31 -2.16 -18.47 -12.69
N GLY A 32 -1.85 -18.98 -11.49
CA GLY A 32 -1.41 -20.35 -11.27
C GLY A 32 -2.41 -21.39 -11.77
N GLN A 33 -3.71 -21.15 -11.68
CA GLN A 33 -4.73 -22.10 -12.16
C GLN A 33 -4.72 -22.29 -13.69
N PHE A 34 -4.26 -21.30 -14.46
CA PHE A 34 -4.23 -21.41 -15.93
C PHE A 34 -3.19 -22.40 -16.46
N PHE A 35 -2.12 -22.67 -15.71
CA PHE A 35 -0.96 -23.43 -16.21
C PHE A 35 -0.91 -24.90 -15.76
N SER A 36 -1.95 -25.41 -15.07
CA SER A 36 -1.94 -26.75 -14.45
C SER A 36 -0.64 -27.11 -13.70
N PRO A 37 -0.14 -26.25 -12.79
CA PRO A 37 1.14 -26.41 -12.13
C PRO A 37 1.15 -27.56 -11.13
N THR A 38 2.34 -28.08 -10.85
CA THR A 38 2.54 -28.90 -9.64
C THR A 38 2.29 -28.06 -8.38
N ARG A 39 2.05 -28.72 -7.24
CA ARG A 39 1.85 -28.03 -5.94
C ARG A 39 3.02 -27.10 -5.57
N GLY A 40 4.24 -27.45 -5.97
CA GLY A 40 5.43 -26.62 -5.74
C GLY A 40 5.38 -25.32 -6.53
N GLU A 41 5.10 -25.42 -7.82
CA GLU A 41 5.01 -24.29 -8.75
C GLU A 41 3.84 -23.38 -8.41
N TYR A 42 2.67 -23.94 -8.11
CA TYR A 42 1.49 -23.16 -7.69
C TYR A 42 1.79 -22.25 -6.50
N ASN A 43 2.49 -22.78 -5.49
CA ASN A 43 2.88 -22.00 -4.33
C ASN A 43 3.82 -20.86 -4.72
N VAL A 44 4.81 -21.11 -5.56
CA VAL A 44 5.74 -20.07 -6.04
C VAL A 44 5.00 -18.97 -6.81
N LEU A 45 4.01 -19.31 -7.64
CA LEU A 45 3.16 -18.35 -8.36
C LEU A 45 2.33 -17.47 -7.41
N VAL A 46 1.75 -18.07 -6.36
CA VAL A 46 1.02 -17.32 -5.32
C VAL A 46 1.96 -16.36 -4.60
N LEU A 47 3.14 -16.83 -4.17
CA LEU A 47 4.13 -16.00 -3.48
C LEU A 47 4.68 -14.88 -4.38
N ALA A 48 4.94 -15.18 -5.66
CA ALA A 48 5.35 -14.19 -6.65
C ALA A 48 4.29 -13.08 -6.81
N GLY A 49 3.00 -13.45 -6.87
CA GLY A 49 1.88 -12.50 -6.91
C GLY A 49 1.81 -11.61 -5.67
N MET A 50 1.98 -12.20 -4.48
CA MET A 50 2.06 -11.46 -3.21
C MET A 50 3.21 -10.43 -3.23
N THR A 51 4.41 -10.87 -3.59
CA THR A 51 5.62 -10.04 -3.62
C THR A 51 5.52 -8.92 -4.66
N ALA A 52 5.06 -9.23 -5.88
CA ALA A 52 4.94 -8.26 -6.97
C ALA A 52 3.92 -7.17 -6.63
N PHE A 53 2.76 -7.54 -6.10
CA PHE A 53 1.72 -6.59 -5.71
C PHE A 53 2.20 -5.70 -4.56
N LEU A 54 2.79 -6.28 -3.52
CA LEU A 54 3.33 -5.51 -2.40
C LEU A 54 4.46 -4.56 -2.84
N THR A 55 5.31 -4.99 -3.78
CA THR A 55 6.35 -4.14 -4.37
C THR A 55 5.75 -2.98 -5.15
N GLY A 56 4.66 -3.19 -5.90
CA GLY A 56 3.97 -2.12 -6.60
C GLY A 56 3.42 -1.04 -5.67
N VAL A 57 2.88 -1.45 -4.51
CA VAL A 57 2.35 -0.53 -3.48
C VAL A 57 3.47 0.22 -2.75
N THR A 58 4.52 -0.50 -2.32
CA THR A 58 5.57 0.05 -1.44
C THR A 58 6.74 0.67 -2.20
N ARG A 59 6.90 0.35 -3.48
CA ARG A 59 8.07 0.68 -4.32
C ARG A 59 9.41 0.20 -3.74
N SER A 60 9.40 -0.83 -2.88
CA SER A 60 10.61 -1.46 -2.35
C SER A 60 10.65 -2.95 -2.71
N PRO A 61 11.34 -3.35 -3.80
CA PRO A 61 11.38 -4.75 -4.24
C PRO A 61 12.10 -5.66 -3.24
N PHE A 62 13.25 -5.24 -2.71
CA PHE A 62 14.01 -6.02 -1.74
C PHE A 62 13.25 -6.24 -0.44
N THR A 63 12.68 -5.17 0.14
CA THR A 63 11.89 -5.28 1.37
C THR A 63 10.70 -6.20 1.17
N SER A 64 9.97 -6.04 0.06
CA SER A 64 8.79 -6.88 -0.22
C SER A 64 9.14 -8.35 -0.40
N ALA A 65 10.24 -8.65 -1.09
CA ALA A 65 10.71 -10.03 -1.28
C ALA A 65 11.11 -10.68 0.05
N ILE A 66 11.91 -10.00 0.87
CA ILE A 66 12.33 -10.49 2.19
C ILE A 66 11.12 -10.70 3.11
N LEU A 67 10.18 -9.75 3.13
CA LEU A 67 8.97 -9.88 3.96
C LEU A 67 8.15 -11.13 3.61
N VAL A 68 7.91 -11.38 2.33
CA VAL A 68 7.16 -12.57 1.90
C VAL A 68 7.96 -13.84 2.15
N LEU A 69 9.29 -13.81 1.97
CA LEU A 69 10.19 -14.92 2.27
C LEU A 69 10.08 -15.36 3.73
N GLU A 70 10.23 -14.42 4.65
CA GLU A 70 10.19 -14.66 6.10
C GLU A 70 8.81 -15.16 6.54
N MET A 71 7.72 -14.57 6.02
CA MET A 71 6.36 -15.00 6.37
C MET A 71 6.03 -16.42 5.90
N THR A 72 6.75 -16.94 4.91
CA THR A 72 6.46 -18.24 4.28
C THR A 72 7.56 -19.27 4.52
N ASP A 73 8.63 -18.88 5.23
CA ASP A 73 9.79 -19.71 5.60
C ASP A 73 10.39 -20.48 4.41
N ARG A 74 10.34 -19.89 3.21
CA ARG A 74 10.66 -20.58 1.95
C ARG A 74 11.92 -20.02 1.29
N HIS A 75 13.04 -20.17 1.99
CA HIS A 75 14.35 -19.65 1.57
C HIS A 75 14.79 -20.07 0.15
N SER A 76 14.38 -21.26 -0.31
CA SER A 76 14.69 -21.75 -1.67
C SER A 76 14.06 -20.93 -2.81
N ALA A 77 13.05 -20.10 -2.51
CA ALA A 77 12.35 -19.29 -3.51
C ALA A 77 12.88 -17.85 -3.64
N ILE A 78 13.93 -17.46 -2.90
CA ILE A 78 14.38 -16.06 -2.82
C ILE A 78 14.65 -15.41 -4.18
N PHE A 79 15.30 -16.14 -5.09
CA PHE A 79 15.59 -15.64 -6.44
C PHE A 79 14.33 -15.42 -7.28
N GLN A 80 13.35 -16.32 -7.15
CA GLN A 80 12.06 -16.23 -7.86
C GLN A 80 11.24 -15.05 -7.35
N LEU A 81 11.23 -14.82 -6.03
CA LEU A 81 10.54 -13.69 -5.42
C LEU A 81 11.18 -12.35 -5.81
N MET A 82 12.52 -12.29 -5.88
CA MET A 82 13.22 -11.07 -6.29
C MET A 82 12.96 -10.71 -7.76
N TYR A 83 12.87 -11.73 -8.63
CA TYR A 83 12.47 -11.55 -10.02
C TYR A 83 11.04 -10.99 -10.12
N ALA A 84 10.09 -11.60 -9.41
CA ALA A 84 8.71 -11.13 -9.36
C ALA A 84 8.59 -9.71 -8.79
N ALA A 85 9.36 -9.38 -7.75
CA ALA A 85 9.43 -8.03 -7.18
C ALA A 85 9.91 -7.00 -8.21
N SER A 86 10.96 -7.34 -8.96
CA SER A 86 11.52 -6.46 -10.00
C SER A 86 10.52 -6.22 -11.13
N PHE A 87 9.80 -7.27 -11.57
CA PHE A 87 8.71 -7.12 -12.54
C PHE A 87 7.56 -6.27 -12.00
N GLY A 88 7.12 -6.49 -10.76
CA GLY A 88 6.11 -5.66 -10.11
C GLY A 88 6.52 -4.20 -10.00
N TYR A 89 7.80 -3.95 -9.70
CA TYR A 89 8.37 -2.60 -9.66
C TYR A 89 8.35 -1.94 -11.03
N LEU A 90 8.77 -2.64 -12.09
CA LEU A 90 8.75 -2.14 -13.47
C LEU A 90 7.33 -1.80 -13.93
N ILE A 91 6.37 -2.69 -13.69
CA ILE A 91 4.96 -2.47 -14.04
C ILE A 91 4.42 -1.26 -13.29
N ALA A 92 4.68 -1.17 -11.99
CA ALA A 92 4.26 -0.02 -11.20
C ALA A 92 4.91 1.27 -11.73
N TYR A 93 6.18 1.23 -12.13
CA TYR A 93 6.90 2.38 -12.69
C TYR A 93 6.35 2.82 -14.06
N ALA A 94 5.89 1.86 -14.86
CA ALA A 94 5.23 2.13 -16.12
C ALA A 94 3.84 2.77 -15.95
N ILE A 95 3.07 2.35 -14.92
CA ILE A 95 1.72 2.86 -14.66
C ILE A 95 1.75 4.25 -14.01
N ASP A 96 2.62 4.47 -13.03
CA ASP A 96 2.71 5.75 -12.33
C ASP A 96 4.17 6.03 -11.94
N ARG A 97 4.64 7.26 -12.24
CA ARG A 97 5.99 7.72 -11.90
C ARG A 97 6.10 8.19 -10.44
N LYS A 98 4.98 8.41 -9.72
CA LYS A 98 4.96 8.80 -8.30
C LYS A 98 4.52 7.65 -7.38
N SER A 99 5.15 7.54 -6.20
CA SER A 99 4.80 6.54 -5.17
C SER A 99 3.56 6.97 -4.37
N TYR A 100 2.79 6.01 -3.84
CA TYR A 100 1.64 6.26 -2.94
C TYR A 100 2.03 7.12 -1.73
N TYR A 101 3.25 6.96 -1.21
CA TYR A 101 3.77 7.75 -0.10
C TYR A 101 3.97 9.23 -0.44
N GLU A 102 4.28 9.59 -1.68
CA GLU A 102 4.41 11.00 -2.10
C GLU A 102 3.06 11.72 -1.98
N HIS A 103 1.96 11.02 -2.33
CA HIS A 103 0.60 11.54 -2.22
C HIS A 103 0.15 11.68 -0.74
N VAL A 104 0.51 10.72 0.12
CA VAL A 104 0.23 10.80 1.56
C VAL A 104 1.00 11.97 2.20
N LYS A 105 2.26 12.16 1.80
CA LYS A 105 3.11 13.28 2.25
C LYS A 105 2.55 14.64 1.82
N GLU A 106 2.11 14.80 0.57
CA GLU A 106 1.50 16.05 0.08
C GLU A 106 0.22 16.41 0.86
N ARG A 107 -0.60 15.42 1.24
CA ARG A 107 -1.79 15.64 2.10
C ARG A 107 -1.42 16.08 3.50
N LEU A 108 -0.40 15.46 4.11
CA LEU A 108 0.07 15.83 5.44
C LEU A 108 0.63 17.26 5.46
N VAL A 109 1.48 17.62 4.49
CA VAL A 109 2.06 18.96 4.37
C VAL A 109 0.98 20.04 4.21
N ARG A 110 -0.07 19.80 3.40
CA ARG A 110 -1.22 20.72 3.33
C ARG A 110 -1.93 20.87 4.68
N SER A 111 -2.19 19.77 5.38
CA SER A 111 -2.89 19.83 6.69
C SER A 111 -2.11 20.60 7.76
N VAL A 112 -0.77 20.51 7.76
CA VAL A 112 0.09 21.27 8.67
C VAL A 112 0.09 22.75 8.30
N ASN A 113 0.18 23.08 7.01
CA ASN A 113 0.15 24.46 6.52
C ASN A 113 -1.21 25.17 6.66
N ASP A 114 -2.32 24.44 6.83
CA ASP A 114 -3.65 25.04 7.09
C ASP A 114 -3.87 25.41 8.58
N THR A 115 -3.02 24.92 9.49
CA THR A 115 -3.15 25.15 10.93
C THR A 115 -2.87 26.62 11.41
N PRO A 116 -2.06 27.46 10.74
CA PRO A 116 -1.84 28.86 11.18
C PRO A 116 -3.08 29.75 10.98
N ASN A 117 -3.91 29.50 9.96
CA ASN A 117 -4.97 30.43 9.56
C ASN A 117 -6.24 30.32 10.43
N ARG A 118 -6.44 29.19 11.12
CA ARG A 118 -7.59 28.99 12.03
C ARG A 118 -7.52 29.85 13.29
N ARG A 119 -6.30 30.24 13.73
CA ARG A 119 -6.12 31.10 14.90
C ARG A 119 -6.45 32.57 14.60
N THR A 120 -6.27 33.01 13.36
CA THR A 120 -6.59 34.38 12.92
C THR A 120 -8.07 34.58 12.64
N THR A 121 -8.79 33.59 12.11
CA THR A 121 -10.24 33.66 11.91
C THR A 121 -11.02 33.58 13.23
N LEU A 122 -10.65 32.67 14.15
CA LEU A 122 -11.27 32.60 15.48
C LEU A 122 -10.99 33.84 16.35
N ARG A 123 -9.85 34.53 16.13
CA ARG A 123 -9.57 35.81 16.81
C ARG A 123 -10.39 36.96 16.23
N ARG A 124 -10.73 36.93 14.93
CA ARG A 124 -11.63 37.90 14.28
C ARG A 124 -13.09 37.71 14.69
N GLU A 125 -13.58 36.48 14.76
CA GLU A 125 -14.94 36.19 15.25
C GLU A 125 -15.12 36.50 16.74
N ARG A 126 -14.05 36.42 17.55
CA ARG A 126 -14.10 36.83 18.97
C ARG A 126 -14.00 38.35 19.17
N SER A 127 -13.54 39.11 18.16
CA SER A 127 -13.53 40.57 18.19
C SER A 127 -14.80 41.22 17.59
N ASP A 128 -15.59 40.48 16.80
CA ASP A 128 -16.90 40.91 16.28
C ASP A 128 -18.09 40.32 17.09
N GLY A 129 -17.87 40.00 18.36
CA GLY A 129 -18.95 39.62 19.29
C GLY A 129 -19.97 40.76 19.46
N PRO A 130 -21.27 40.46 19.67
CA PRO A 130 -22.35 41.40 19.43
C PRO A 130 -22.38 42.53 20.47
N GLU A 131 -21.84 43.69 20.14
CA GLU A 131 -22.06 44.96 20.86
C GLU A 131 -23.20 45.81 20.25
N SER A 132 -24.04 45.27 19.37
CA SER A 132 -25.15 46.05 18.78
C SER A 132 -26.49 45.31 18.81
N SER A 133 -27.09 45.21 19.98
CA SER A 133 -28.54 45.27 20.13
C SER A 133 -28.89 45.56 21.58
N SER A 134 -28.91 46.86 21.88
CA SER A 134 -29.67 47.45 22.98
C SER A 134 -31.16 47.13 22.88
#